data_AF-A0A2V9YQD5-F1
#
_entry.id   AF-A0A2V9YQD5-F1
#
_cell.length_a   1.000
_cell.length_b   1.000
_cell.length_c   1.000
_cell.angle_alpha   90.00
_cell.angle_beta   90.00
_cell.angle_gamma   90.00
#
_symmetry.space_group_name_H-M   'P 1'
#
loop_
_entity.id
_entity.type
_entity.pdbx_description
1 polymer ?
#
loop_
_entity_poly.entity_id
_entity_poly.type
_entity_poly.pdbx_seq_one_letter_code
_entity_poly.pdbx_strand_id
1 'polypeptide(L)'
;MDWRQLWDIVSAPDNVPIVALIPLLIFYIYLAGKQAKANDDLIGELEASPALAKTHHRKTWPFRPGWQKEVHVWPFLLRIEFLAAIIVTAILMVWSITLSAPLEEPSNPNLTMNPAKAPWYFLGLQEMLVYFDPWIAGVVMPTLIIIGLMVIPYIDTNPLGSGYYTWRQRKFAIGTFLFGFIILWVSMIIIGTFIRGPGWQWFWPGQTWDHNRLIYEVNRDLPDLFGITSNLGKAIFGAIVVGGFFIVGGLLVHALFRRYNPRDYKRMSFLQYNLMMIFLLTMVALPIKMLIRLLFHIKYVWITPWFNI
;
A
#
# COMPACT_ATOMS: atom_id res chain seq x y z
N MET A 1 15.18 -7.56 -21.83
CA MET A 1 13.87 -8.19 -21.86
C MET A 1 13.45 -8.10 -23.30
N ASP A 2 13.30 -9.25 -23.95
CA ASP A 2 12.77 -9.28 -25.30
C ASP A 2 11.30 -8.82 -25.27
N TRP A 3 10.84 -8.14 -26.32
CA TRP A 3 9.45 -7.69 -26.45
C TRP A 3 8.48 -8.87 -26.36
N ARG A 4 8.90 -10.03 -26.86
CA ARG A 4 8.15 -11.29 -26.75
C ARG A 4 7.96 -11.71 -25.29
N GLN A 5 9.03 -11.69 -24.50
CA GLN A 5 8.96 -12.05 -23.08
C GLN A 5 8.06 -11.09 -22.29
N LEU A 6 8.12 -9.79 -22.57
CA LEU A 6 7.19 -8.84 -21.96
C LEU A 6 5.73 -9.16 -22.31
N TRP A 7 5.47 -9.48 -23.58
CA TRP A 7 4.14 -9.84 -24.04
C TRP A 7 3.64 -11.11 -23.34
N ASP A 8 4.47 -12.13 -23.20
CA ASP A 8 4.12 -13.38 -22.50
C ASP A 8 3.77 -13.10 -21.02
N ILE A 9 4.53 -12.24 -20.34
CA ILE A 9 4.23 -11.81 -18.96
C ILE A 9 2.89 -11.04 -18.90
N VAL A 10 2.70 -10.03 -19.75
CA VAL A 10 1.52 -9.15 -19.71
C VAL A 10 0.23 -9.90 -20.08
N SER A 11 0.32 -10.83 -21.04
CA SER A 11 -0.80 -11.60 -21.57
C SER A 11 -1.18 -12.81 -20.70
N ALA A 12 -0.33 -13.19 -19.74
CA ALA A 12 -0.64 -14.29 -18.83
C ALA A 12 -1.96 -14.00 -18.07
N PRO A 13 -2.92 -14.95 -18.02
CA PRO A 13 -4.23 -14.72 -17.41
C PRO A 13 -4.18 -14.15 -15.98
N ASP A 14 -3.23 -14.60 -15.16
CA ASP A 14 -2.99 -14.08 -13.80
C ASP A 14 -2.53 -12.63 -13.73
N ASN A 15 -1.87 -12.13 -14.78
CA ASN A 15 -1.30 -10.79 -14.82
C ASN A 15 -2.24 -9.78 -15.48
N VAL A 16 -3.26 -10.21 -16.24
CA VAL A 16 -4.24 -9.31 -16.87
C VAL A 16 -4.93 -8.38 -15.86
N PRO A 17 -5.38 -8.82 -14.67
CA PRO A 17 -5.94 -7.92 -13.66
C PRO A 17 -4.96 -6.82 -13.21
N ILE A 18 -3.67 -7.15 -13.12
CA ILE A 18 -2.61 -6.22 -12.70
C ILE A 18 -2.34 -5.20 -13.80
N VAL A 19 -2.33 -5.64 -15.06
CA VAL A 19 -2.19 -4.77 -16.23
C VAL A 19 -3.38 -3.82 -16.32
N ALA A 20 -4.60 -4.30 -16.08
CA ALA A 20 -5.81 -3.47 -16.03
C ALA A 20 -5.82 -2.49 -14.85
N LEU A 21 -5.26 -2.89 -13.70
CA LEU A 21 -5.15 -2.05 -12.50
C LEU A 21 -4.35 -0.77 -12.77
N ILE A 22 -3.27 -0.83 -13.56
CA ILE A 22 -2.37 0.31 -13.81
C ILE A 22 -3.11 1.52 -14.42
N PRO A 23 -3.74 1.43 -15.61
CA PRO A 23 -4.46 2.56 -16.20
C PRO A 23 -5.67 2.98 -15.37
N LEU A 24 -6.36 2.04 -14.70
CA LEU A 24 -7.47 2.36 -13.82
C LEU A 24 -7.01 3.21 -12.63
N LEU A 25 -5.92 2.84 -11.96
CA LEU A 25 -5.35 3.62 -10.87
C LEU A 25 -4.93 5.02 -11.34
N ILE A 26 -4.25 5.11 -12.49
CA ILE A 26 -3.87 6.41 -13.06
C ILE A 26 -5.11 7.27 -13.30
N PHE A 27 -6.15 6.71 -13.91
CA PHE A 27 -7.41 7.41 -14.18
C PHE A 27 -8.10 7.89 -12.90
N TYR A 28 -8.27 7.02 -11.89
CA TYR A 28 -8.96 7.38 -10.66
C TYR A 28 -8.16 8.35 -9.78
N ILE A 29 -6.83 8.23 -9.74
CA ILE A 29 -5.96 9.20 -9.06
C ILE A 29 -6.05 10.56 -9.77
N TYR A 30 -6.01 10.57 -11.10
CA TYR A 30 -6.19 11.80 -11.89
C TYR A 30 -7.56 12.42 -11.63
N LEU A 31 -8.64 11.64 -11.64
CA LEU A 31 -10.00 12.11 -11.40
C LEU A 31 -10.13 12.70 -9.99
N ALA A 32 -9.63 12.00 -8.97
CA ALA A 32 -9.60 12.47 -7.59
C ALA A 32 -8.77 13.76 -7.45
N GLY A 33 -7.60 13.83 -8.10
CA GLY A 33 -6.75 15.01 -8.13
C GLY A 33 -7.40 16.21 -8.83
N LYS A 34 -8.08 15.98 -9.96
CA LYS A 34 -8.83 17.00 -10.69
C LYS A 34 -9.96 17.59 -9.82
N GLN A 35 -10.73 16.73 -9.16
CA GLN A 35 -11.80 17.17 -8.26
C GLN A 35 -11.24 17.88 -7.01
N ALA A 36 -10.15 17.36 -6.43
CA ALA A 36 -9.47 17.98 -5.30
C ALA A 36 -8.96 19.38 -5.64
N LYS A 37 -8.33 19.56 -6.81
CA LYS A 37 -7.85 20.87 -7.27
C LYS A 37 -8.99 21.86 -7.43
N ALA A 38 -10.07 21.48 -8.13
CA ALA A 38 -11.20 22.37 -8.34
C ALA A 38 -11.87 22.79 -7.01
N ASN A 39 -11.94 21.88 -6.03
CA ASN A 39 -12.43 22.22 -4.68
C ASN A 39 -11.43 23.08 -3.90
N ASP A 40 -10.12 22.82 -4.01
CA ASP A 40 -9.08 23.59 -3.33
C ASP A 40 -8.98 25.03 -3.85
N ASP A 41 -9.12 25.23 -5.16
CA ASP A 41 -9.17 26.54 -5.82
C ASP A 41 -10.39 27.34 -5.31
N LEU A 42 -11.57 26.70 -5.28
CA LEU A 42 -12.77 27.28 -4.69
C LEU A 42 -12.56 27.65 -3.22
N ILE A 43 -11.92 26.79 -2.42
CA ILE A 43 -11.62 27.11 -1.01
C ILE A 43 -10.69 28.33 -0.93
N GLY A 44 -9.71 28.47 -1.82
CA GLY A 44 -8.84 29.65 -1.90
C GLY A 44 -9.61 30.94 -2.17
N GLU A 45 -10.57 30.91 -3.11
CA GLU A 45 -11.45 32.05 -3.40
C GLU A 45 -12.33 32.42 -2.19
N LEU A 46 -12.88 31.41 -1.50
CA LEU A 46 -13.70 31.63 -0.30
C LEU A 46 -12.88 32.20 0.87
N GLU A 47 -11.62 31.81 1.01
CA GLU A 47 -10.72 32.39 2.01
C GLU A 47 -10.38 33.86 1.71
N ALA A 48 -10.31 34.24 0.43
CA ALA A 48 -10.07 35.62 0.00
C ALA A 48 -11.31 36.53 0.15
N SER A 49 -12.52 35.95 0.12
CA SER A 49 -13.78 36.70 0.13
C SER A 49 -14.72 36.28 1.27
N PRO A 50 -14.66 36.93 2.45
CA PRO A 50 -15.49 36.60 3.61
C PRO A 50 -17.01 36.65 3.36
N ALA A 51 -17.46 37.45 2.39
CA ALA A 51 -18.87 37.52 1.98
C ALA A 51 -19.32 36.26 1.21
N LEU A 52 -18.46 35.72 0.34
CA LEU A 52 -18.73 34.49 -0.43
C LEU A 52 -18.64 33.25 0.46
N ALA A 53 -17.72 33.24 1.43
CA ALA A 53 -17.56 32.14 2.39
C ALA A 53 -18.82 31.84 3.23
N LYS A 54 -19.68 32.84 3.46
CA LYS A 54 -20.92 32.68 4.23
C LYS A 54 -22.04 32.00 3.43
N THR A 55 -21.99 32.08 2.10
CA THR A 55 -23.09 31.66 1.21
C THR A 55 -22.74 30.44 0.37
N HIS A 56 -21.45 30.23 0.08
CA HIS A 56 -20.98 29.15 -0.80
C HIS A 56 -20.44 27.94 -0.03
N HIS A 57 -20.68 26.76 -0.59
CA HIS A 57 -20.16 25.50 -0.09
C HIS A 57 -18.71 25.29 -0.56
N ARG A 58 -17.92 24.53 0.22
CA ARG A 58 -16.53 24.15 -0.13
C ARG A 58 -16.44 22.99 -1.13
N LYS A 59 -17.47 22.82 -1.96
CA LYS A 59 -17.59 21.76 -2.96
C LYS A 59 -18.03 22.39 -4.27
N THR A 60 -17.40 21.99 -5.36
CA THR A 60 -17.73 22.39 -6.73
C THR A 60 -19.15 22.00 -7.15
N TRP A 61 -19.64 20.87 -6.64
CA TRP A 61 -21.00 20.37 -6.87
C TRP A 61 -21.78 20.32 -5.55
N PRO A 62 -22.21 21.47 -5.00
CA PRO A 62 -22.92 21.48 -3.74
C PRO A 62 -24.40 21.17 -3.92
N PHE A 63 -25.03 20.81 -2.81
CA PHE A 63 -26.48 20.72 -2.73
C PHE A 63 -27.10 22.08 -3.07
N ARG A 64 -28.12 22.07 -3.94
CA ARG A 64 -28.83 23.28 -4.35
C ARG A 64 -30.13 23.43 -3.56
N PRO A 65 -30.47 24.64 -3.07
CA PRO A 65 -31.78 24.90 -2.50
C PRO A 65 -32.89 24.47 -3.47
N GLY A 66 -33.83 23.65 -3.01
CA GLY A 66 -34.89 23.05 -3.82
C GLY A 66 -34.67 21.58 -4.20
N TRP A 67 -33.49 21.02 -3.96
CA TRP A 67 -33.28 19.57 -4.06
C TRP A 67 -33.84 18.84 -2.85
N GLN A 68 -34.26 17.58 -3.04
CA GLN A 68 -34.62 16.72 -1.92
C GLN A 68 -33.36 16.28 -1.18
N LYS A 69 -33.34 16.40 0.15
CA LYS A 69 -32.21 15.95 0.98
C LYS A 69 -32.08 14.43 0.99
N GLU A 70 -33.23 13.75 0.95
CA GLU A 70 -33.35 12.30 0.93
C GLU A 70 -34.22 11.92 -0.26
N VAL A 71 -33.82 10.88 -0.98
CA VAL A 71 -34.56 10.31 -2.10
C VAL A 71 -34.84 8.85 -1.79
N HIS A 72 -36.00 8.34 -2.18
CA HIS A 72 -36.32 6.93 -1.99
C HIS A 72 -35.31 6.04 -2.72
N VAL A 73 -34.87 4.97 -2.05
CA VAL A 73 -33.95 3.97 -2.63
C VAL A 73 -34.54 3.39 -3.91
N TRP A 74 -35.83 3.04 -3.87
CA TRP A 74 -36.60 2.69 -5.05
C TRP A 74 -37.30 3.94 -5.61
N PRO A 75 -37.18 4.26 -6.91
CA PRO A 75 -36.41 3.55 -7.92
C PRO A 75 -35.00 4.14 -8.16
N PHE A 76 -34.64 5.25 -7.49
CA PHE A 76 -33.48 6.07 -7.88
C PHE A 76 -32.15 5.34 -7.71
N LEU A 77 -31.87 4.81 -6.53
CA LEU A 77 -30.62 4.09 -6.27
C LEU A 77 -30.63 2.72 -6.95
N LEU A 78 -31.74 1.98 -6.83
CA LEU A 78 -31.79 0.61 -7.33
C LEU A 78 -31.64 0.53 -8.86
N ARG A 79 -32.15 1.51 -9.63
CA ARG A 79 -31.92 1.55 -11.08
C ARG A 79 -30.44 1.67 -11.44
N ILE A 80 -29.68 2.47 -10.70
CA ILE A 80 -28.25 2.68 -10.92
C ILE A 80 -27.48 1.41 -10.54
N GLU A 81 -27.78 0.83 -9.38
CA GLU A 81 -27.14 -0.40 -8.91
C GLU A 81 -27.44 -1.59 -9.82
N PHE A 82 -28.69 -1.73 -10.28
CA PHE A 82 -29.09 -2.78 -11.21
C PHE A 82 -28.40 -2.64 -12.57
N LEU A 83 -28.31 -1.41 -13.10
CA LEU A 83 -27.55 -1.15 -14.33
C LEU A 83 -26.05 -1.49 -14.15
N ALA A 84 -25.46 -1.09 -13.03
CA ALA A 84 -24.07 -1.42 -12.71
C ALA A 84 -23.87 -2.93 -12.60
N ALA A 85 -24.80 -3.66 -11.96
CA ALA A 85 -24.77 -5.12 -11.85
C ALA A 85 -24.82 -5.80 -13.23
N ILE A 86 -25.69 -5.33 -14.14
CA ILE A 86 -25.76 -5.84 -15.52
C ILE A 86 -24.42 -5.60 -16.24
N ILE A 87 -23.87 -4.38 -16.15
CA ILE A 87 -22.61 -4.03 -16.81
C ILE A 87 -21.46 -4.89 -16.26
N VAL A 88 -21.32 -5.01 -14.94
CA VAL A 88 -20.27 -5.81 -14.32
C VAL A 88 -20.43 -7.28 -14.68
N THR A 89 -21.66 -7.81 -14.68
CA THR A 89 -21.93 -9.20 -15.08
C THR A 89 -21.53 -9.46 -16.53
N ALA A 90 -21.89 -8.54 -17.45
CA ALA A 90 -21.49 -8.64 -18.85
C ALA A 90 -19.96 -8.61 -19.02
N ILE A 91 -19.26 -7.71 -18.30
CA ILE A 91 -17.80 -7.64 -18.31
C ILE A 91 -17.18 -8.95 -17.81
N LEU A 92 -17.66 -9.47 -16.67
CA LEU A 92 -17.15 -10.72 -16.08
C LEU A 92 -17.46 -11.93 -16.99
N MET A 93 -18.60 -11.94 -17.67
CA MET A 93 -18.95 -13.01 -18.60
C MET A 93 -18.02 -13.02 -19.82
N VAL A 94 -17.76 -11.86 -20.42
CA VAL A 94 -16.78 -11.73 -21.52
C VAL A 94 -15.40 -12.17 -21.03
N TRP A 95 -14.96 -11.69 -19.86
CA TRP A 95 -13.67 -12.08 -19.27
C TRP A 95 -13.56 -13.59 -19.07
N SER A 96 -14.59 -14.23 -18.51
CA SER A 96 -14.60 -15.67 -18.25
C SER A 96 -14.55 -16.52 -19.53
N ILE A 97 -14.98 -15.99 -20.67
CA ILE A 97 -14.94 -16.68 -21.97
C ILE A 97 -13.58 -16.45 -22.65
N THR A 98 -12.98 -15.27 -22.52
CA THR A 98 -11.75 -14.89 -23.22
C THR A 98 -10.48 -15.29 -22.50
N LEU A 99 -10.50 -15.41 -21.17
CA LEU A 99 -9.33 -15.72 -20.35
C LEU A 99 -9.57 -16.98 -19.52
N SER A 100 -8.79 -18.02 -19.81
CA SER A 100 -8.81 -19.26 -19.04
C SER A 100 -8.33 -19.02 -17.62
N ALA A 101 -8.99 -19.65 -16.65
CA ALA A 101 -8.52 -19.65 -15.28
C ALA A 101 -7.14 -20.34 -15.20
N PRO A 102 -6.18 -19.76 -14.47
CA PRO A 102 -4.85 -20.32 -14.28
C PRO A 102 -4.91 -21.42 -13.21
N LEU A 103 -5.58 -22.52 -13.56
CA LEU A 103 -5.69 -23.70 -12.72
C LEU A 103 -4.50 -24.61 -12.98
N GLU A 104 -3.79 -24.95 -11.92
CA GLU A 104 -2.68 -25.90 -11.95
C GLU A 104 -3.18 -27.34 -11.92
N GLU A 105 -2.25 -28.28 -12.12
CA GLU A 105 -2.51 -29.71 -11.97
C GLU A 105 -3.01 -30.08 -10.56
N PRO A 106 -3.70 -31.23 -10.40
CA PRO A 106 -4.09 -31.72 -9.08
C PRO A 106 -2.91 -31.79 -8.11
N SER A 107 -3.16 -31.42 -6.85
CA SER A 107 -2.12 -31.30 -5.84
C SER A 107 -1.29 -32.59 -5.67
N ASN A 108 0.03 -32.47 -5.75
CA ASN A 108 0.96 -33.57 -5.53
C ASN A 108 1.86 -33.28 -4.31
N PRO A 109 1.69 -33.99 -3.17
CA PRO A 109 2.51 -33.78 -1.97
C PRO A 109 4.01 -34.01 -2.15
N ASN A 110 4.41 -34.75 -3.20
CA ASN A 110 5.82 -35.04 -3.49
C ASN A 110 6.49 -33.99 -4.41
N LEU A 111 5.73 -32.99 -4.90
CA LEU A 111 6.24 -31.96 -5.80
C LEU A 111 5.96 -30.58 -5.21
N THR A 112 7.03 -29.85 -4.90
CA THR A 112 6.92 -28.42 -4.57
C THR A 112 7.16 -27.61 -5.83
N MET A 113 6.15 -26.85 -6.26
CA MET A 113 6.26 -25.99 -7.44
C MET A 113 7.29 -24.88 -7.21
N ASN A 114 8.11 -24.61 -8.21
CA ASN A 114 9.06 -23.50 -8.19
C ASN A 114 8.99 -22.71 -9.50
N PRO A 115 8.51 -21.46 -9.50
CA PRO A 115 8.02 -20.69 -8.35
C PRO A 115 6.57 -21.04 -7.98
N ALA A 116 6.26 -21.16 -6.69
CA ALA A 116 4.88 -21.10 -6.21
C ALA A 116 4.42 -19.63 -6.19
N LYS A 117 3.54 -19.25 -7.11
CA LYS A 117 3.03 -17.87 -7.22
C LYS A 117 1.65 -17.76 -6.56
N ALA A 118 1.46 -16.75 -5.73
CA ALA A 118 0.18 -16.45 -5.13
C ALA A 118 -0.76 -15.76 -6.13
N PRO A 119 -2.08 -15.84 -5.93
CA PRO A 119 -3.05 -15.05 -6.70
C PRO A 119 -2.70 -13.56 -6.70
N TRP A 120 -3.04 -12.87 -7.78
CA TRP A 120 -2.59 -11.49 -8.04
C TRP A 120 -2.85 -10.49 -6.90
N TYR A 121 -3.97 -10.64 -6.18
CA TYR A 121 -4.35 -9.79 -5.05
C TYR A 121 -3.51 -10.03 -3.78
N PHE A 122 -2.75 -11.13 -3.72
CA PHE A 122 -1.80 -11.45 -2.64
C PHE A 122 -0.33 -11.26 -3.04
N LEU A 123 -0.03 -10.87 -4.29
CA LEU A 123 1.35 -10.70 -4.73
C LEU A 123 2.13 -9.67 -3.88
N GLY A 124 1.47 -8.63 -3.40
CA GLY A 124 2.10 -7.67 -2.48
C GLY A 124 2.56 -8.32 -1.17
N LEU A 125 1.75 -9.24 -0.61
CA LEU A 125 2.13 -10.01 0.58
C LEU A 125 3.22 -11.04 0.26
N GLN A 126 3.14 -11.67 -0.91
CA GLN A 126 4.16 -12.61 -1.34
C GLN A 126 5.52 -11.91 -1.49
N GLU A 127 5.56 -10.72 -2.07
CA GLU A 127 6.79 -9.95 -2.17
C GLU A 127 7.36 -9.60 -0.79
N MET A 128 6.49 -9.36 0.20
CA MET A 128 6.92 -9.12 1.58
C MET A 128 7.61 -10.33 2.23
N LEU A 129 7.32 -11.57 1.79
CA LEU A 129 7.99 -12.79 2.29
C LEU A 129 9.49 -12.86 1.94
N VAL A 130 9.95 -12.06 0.98
CA VAL A 130 11.39 -11.99 0.66
C VAL A 130 12.16 -11.24 1.75
N TYR A 131 11.49 -10.33 2.46
CA TYR A 131 12.12 -9.40 3.40
C TYR A 131 11.93 -9.80 4.87
N PHE A 132 10.89 -10.57 5.17
CA PHE A 132 10.53 -10.96 6.53
C PHE A 132 10.31 -12.47 6.64
N ASP A 133 10.43 -13.00 7.85
CA ASP A 133 10.06 -14.39 8.12
C ASP A 133 8.56 -14.64 7.84
N PRO A 134 8.17 -15.87 7.44
CA PRO A 134 6.82 -16.15 6.93
C PRO A 134 5.67 -15.75 7.86
N TRP A 135 5.84 -15.85 9.17
CA TRP A 135 4.79 -15.49 10.13
C TRP A 135 4.61 -13.97 10.27
N ILE A 136 5.69 -13.19 10.14
CA ILE A 136 5.61 -11.72 10.19
C ILE A 136 4.90 -11.21 8.93
N ALA A 137 5.36 -11.65 7.76
CA ALA A 137 4.77 -11.25 6.49
C ALA A 137 3.36 -11.82 6.27
N GLY A 138 3.11 -13.06 6.69
CA GLY A 138 1.84 -13.76 6.46
C GLY A 138 0.75 -13.47 7.50
N VAL A 139 1.10 -13.12 8.74
CA VAL A 139 0.12 -12.96 9.84
C VAL A 139 0.19 -11.58 10.48
N VAL A 140 1.36 -11.17 10.98
CA VAL A 140 1.49 -9.90 11.74
C VAL A 140 1.21 -8.69 10.86
N MET A 141 1.89 -8.57 9.73
CA MET A 141 1.78 -7.39 8.85
C MET A 141 0.37 -7.22 8.27
N PRO A 142 -0.31 -8.28 7.75
CA PRO A 142 -1.70 -8.17 7.33
C PRO A 142 -2.63 -7.75 8.48
N THR A 143 -2.42 -8.29 9.68
CA THR A 143 -3.22 -7.93 10.86
C THR A 143 -3.02 -6.45 11.22
N LEU A 144 -1.78 -5.96 11.20
CA LEU A 144 -1.47 -4.54 11.44
C LEU A 144 -2.05 -3.63 10.36
N ILE A 145 -2.07 -4.06 9.09
CA ILE A 145 -2.72 -3.29 8.01
C ILE A 145 -4.22 -3.16 8.28
N ILE A 146 -4.89 -4.27 8.61
CA ILE A 146 -6.34 -4.27 8.89
C ILE A 146 -6.66 -3.41 10.11
N ILE A 147 -5.95 -3.60 11.23
CA ILE A 147 -6.16 -2.79 12.44
C ILE A 147 -5.84 -1.33 12.15
N GLY A 148 -4.76 -1.05 11.40
CA GLY A 148 -4.40 0.30 10.99
C GLY A 148 -5.52 1.01 10.23
N LEU A 149 -6.15 0.33 9.27
CA LEU A 149 -7.31 0.84 8.53
C LEU A 149 -8.53 1.07 9.43
N MET A 150 -8.80 0.16 10.37
CA MET A 150 -9.89 0.30 11.35
C MET A 150 -9.68 1.47 12.31
N VAL A 151 -8.42 1.80 12.62
CA VAL A 151 -8.06 2.88 13.55
C VAL A 151 -8.18 4.27 12.90
N ILE A 152 -8.13 4.39 11.56
CA ILE A 152 -8.16 5.68 10.85
C ILE A 152 -9.28 6.62 11.33
N PRO A 153 -10.56 6.21 11.44
CA PRO A 153 -11.64 7.10 11.88
C PRO A 153 -11.46 7.62 13.31
N TYR A 154 -10.71 6.89 14.14
CA TYR A 154 -10.47 7.27 15.53
C TYR A 154 -9.27 8.18 15.70
N ILE A 155 -8.28 8.14 14.81
CA ILE A 155 -7.09 9.00 14.88
C ILE A 155 -7.21 10.26 14.02
N ASP A 156 -8.06 10.25 12.98
CA ASP A 156 -8.32 11.41 12.14
C ASP A 156 -9.28 12.39 12.81
N THR A 157 -8.71 13.43 13.41
CA THR A 157 -9.46 14.47 14.13
C THR A 157 -9.87 15.65 13.25
N ASN A 158 -9.57 15.62 11.95
CA ASN A 158 -9.83 16.75 11.06
C ASN A 158 -11.26 16.68 10.47
N PRO A 159 -12.20 17.58 10.83
CA PRO A 159 -13.56 17.54 10.29
C PRO A 159 -13.64 18.05 8.84
N LEU A 160 -12.63 18.78 8.37
CA LEU A 160 -12.58 19.30 7.00
C LEU A 160 -12.28 18.18 6.02
N GLY A 161 -12.63 18.33 4.73
CA GLY A 161 -12.43 17.30 3.71
C GLY A 161 -13.29 16.03 3.85
N SER A 162 -14.30 16.02 4.74
CA SER A 162 -15.24 14.89 4.84
C SER A 162 -16.32 14.99 3.75
N GLY A 163 -16.40 13.96 2.90
CA GLY A 163 -17.41 13.84 1.83
C GLY A 163 -17.13 14.70 0.59
N TYR A 164 -15.90 15.17 0.39
CA TYR A 164 -15.45 15.81 -0.85
C TYR A 164 -13.94 15.70 -1.02
N TYR A 165 -13.48 15.75 -2.27
CA TYR A 165 -12.07 15.70 -2.60
C TYR A 165 -11.38 17.03 -2.25
N THR A 166 -10.27 16.98 -1.51
CA THR A 166 -9.40 18.13 -1.21
C THR A 166 -8.00 17.59 -0.94
N TRP A 167 -6.97 18.25 -1.45
CA TRP A 167 -5.58 17.93 -1.10
C TRP A 167 -5.09 18.86 0.01
N ARG A 168 -5.39 20.17 -0.11
CA ARG A 168 -4.84 21.21 0.77
C ARG A 168 -5.22 21.02 2.23
N GLN A 169 -6.44 20.55 2.52
CA GLN A 169 -6.93 20.40 3.89
C GLN A 169 -6.49 19.10 4.57
N ARG A 170 -6.03 18.09 3.82
CA ARG A 170 -5.76 16.73 4.33
C ARG A 170 -4.44 16.13 3.79
N LYS A 171 -3.44 16.97 3.51
CA LYS A 171 -2.15 16.57 2.92
C LYS A 171 -1.51 15.37 3.62
N PHE A 172 -1.49 15.38 4.96
CA PHE A 172 -0.90 14.30 5.74
C PHE A 172 -1.68 12.99 5.62
N ALA A 173 -3.00 13.00 5.82
CA ALA A 173 -3.82 11.79 5.75
C ALA A 173 -3.81 11.17 4.35
N ILE A 174 -4.02 11.99 3.30
CA ILE A 174 -4.04 11.52 1.91
C ILE A 174 -2.64 11.10 1.47
N GLY A 175 -1.60 11.87 1.80
CA GLY A 175 -0.22 11.53 1.49
C GLY A 175 0.22 10.22 2.13
N THR A 176 -0.12 10.00 3.40
CA THR A 176 0.18 8.75 4.11
C THR A 176 -0.57 7.56 3.50
N PHE A 177 -1.86 7.74 3.16
CA PHE A 177 -2.64 6.71 2.50
C PHE A 177 -2.08 6.35 1.11
N LEU A 178 -1.77 7.35 0.28
CA LEU A 178 -1.18 7.13 -1.05
C LEU A 178 0.22 6.51 -0.95
N PHE A 179 1.01 6.85 0.08
CA PHE A 179 2.28 6.19 0.33
C PHE A 179 2.08 4.71 0.65
N GLY A 180 1.22 4.37 1.60
CA GLY A 180 0.94 2.96 1.94
C GLY A 180 0.32 2.18 0.78
N PHE A 181 -0.64 2.77 0.07
CA PHE A 181 -1.36 2.09 -1.01
C PHE A 181 -0.57 2.02 -2.31
N ILE A 182 -0.05 3.14 -2.82
CA ILE A 182 0.63 3.16 -4.13
C ILE A 182 2.09 2.75 -3.98
N ILE A 183 2.82 3.40 -3.06
CA ILE A 183 4.27 3.23 -2.96
C ILE A 183 4.65 1.91 -2.30
N LEU A 184 3.85 1.40 -1.35
CA LEU A 184 4.12 0.09 -0.75
C LEU A 184 3.31 -1.00 -1.44
N TRP A 185 1.98 -0.97 -1.37
CA TRP A 185 1.16 -2.11 -1.80
C TRP A 185 1.20 -2.35 -3.32
N VAL A 186 0.84 -1.36 -4.12
CA VAL A 186 0.80 -1.50 -5.59
C VAL A 186 2.20 -1.70 -6.17
N SER A 187 3.23 -1.01 -5.65
CA SER A 187 4.60 -1.22 -6.13
C SER A 187 5.09 -2.64 -5.88
N MET A 188 4.78 -3.24 -4.73
CA MET A 188 5.14 -4.64 -4.43
C MET A 188 4.44 -5.62 -5.38
N ILE A 189 3.18 -5.37 -5.74
CA ILE A 189 2.48 -6.15 -6.78
C ILE A 189 3.22 -6.03 -8.12
N ILE A 190 3.58 -4.81 -8.54
CA ILE A 190 4.32 -4.56 -9.78
C ILE A 190 5.70 -5.26 -9.76
N ILE A 191 6.43 -5.18 -8.64
CA ILE A 191 7.70 -5.87 -8.45
C ILE A 191 7.51 -7.39 -8.59
N GLY A 192 6.52 -7.95 -7.89
CA GLY A 192 6.18 -9.37 -7.95
C GLY A 192 5.79 -9.86 -9.35
N THR A 193 5.25 -9.00 -10.19
CA THR A 193 4.81 -9.37 -11.56
C THR A 193 5.88 -9.17 -12.62
N PHE A 194 6.59 -8.04 -12.59
CA PHE A 194 7.45 -7.62 -13.71
C PHE A 194 8.95 -7.70 -13.40
N ILE A 195 9.33 -7.84 -12.12
CA ILE A 195 10.74 -7.85 -11.68
C ILE A 195 11.11 -9.23 -11.12
N ARG A 196 10.17 -9.90 -10.44
CA ARG A 196 10.35 -11.27 -9.94
C ARG A 196 10.16 -12.28 -11.06
N GLY A 197 11.25 -12.90 -11.48
CA GLY A 197 11.28 -13.93 -12.52
C GLY A 197 11.25 -15.36 -11.95
N PRO A 198 11.74 -16.34 -12.73
CA PRO A 198 11.85 -17.74 -12.31
C PRO A 198 12.55 -17.87 -10.94
N GLY A 199 12.03 -18.73 -10.07
CA GLY A 199 12.56 -18.90 -8.71
C GLY A 199 12.35 -17.70 -7.76
N TRP A 200 11.45 -16.77 -8.10
CA TRP A 200 11.25 -15.51 -7.36
C TRP A 200 12.50 -14.64 -7.28
N GLN A 201 13.40 -14.80 -8.26
CA GLN A 201 14.64 -14.04 -8.32
C GLN A 201 14.44 -12.64 -8.88
N TRP A 202 15.31 -11.71 -8.49
CA TRP A 202 15.28 -10.32 -8.95
C TRP A 202 15.92 -10.19 -10.33
N PHE A 203 15.15 -9.70 -11.31
CA PHE A 203 15.63 -9.33 -12.63
C PHE A 203 15.41 -7.83 -12.86
N TRP A 204 16.48 -7.10 -13.17
CA TRP A 204 16.35 -5.68 -13.47
C TRP A 204 15.52 -5.45 -14.74
N PRO A 205 14.73 -4.36 -14.82
CA PRO A 205 14.03 -3.99 -16.04
C PRO A 205 15.00 -3.95 -17.22
N GLY A 206 14.67 -4.67 -18.29
CA GLY A 206 15.55 -4.81 -19.45
C GLY A 206 16.49 -6.01 -19.43
N GLN A 207 16.58 -6.79 -18.34
CA GLN A 207 17.19 -8.12 -18.36
C GLN A 207 16.22 -9.16 -18.93
N THR A 208 16.72 -10.19 -19.59
CA THR A 208 15.91 -11.34 -20.00
C THR A 208 15.82 -12.34 -18.85
N TRP A 209 14.63 -12.86 -18.58
CA TRP A 209 14.49 -13.89 -17.55
C TRP A 209 15.07 -15.21 -18.05
N ASP A 210 16.05 -15.72 -17.33
CA ASP A 210 16.70 -17.00 -17.57
C ASP A 210 16.26 -18.00 -16.48
N HIS A 211 15.69 -19.12 -16.90
CA HIS A 211 15.16 -20.15 -16.01
C HIS A 211 16.26 -20.99 -15.36
N ASN A 212 17.46 -21.02 -15.95
CA ASN A 212 18.59 -21.79 -15.45
C ASN A 212 19.48 -21.00 -14.49
N ARG A 213 19.18 -19.71 -14.30
CA ARG A 213 19.94 -18.84 -13.41
C ARG A 213 19.66 -19.21 -11.95
N LEU A 214 20.70 -19.65 -11.24
CA LEU A 214 20.65 -19.88 -9.81
C LEU A 214 21.53 -18.84 -9.11
N ILE A 215 20.90 -17.79 -8.55
CA ILE A 215 21.61 -16.83 -7.70
C ILE A 215 21.50 -17.30 -6.25
N TYR A 216 22.63 -17.66 -5.66
CA TYR A 216 22.70 -17.88 -4.21
C TYR A 216 22.82 -16.51 -3.53
N GLU A 217 21.68 -15.93 -3.12
CA GLU A 217 21.70 -14.72 -2.31
C GLU A 217 22.38 -15.00 -0.97
N VAL A 218 23.53 -14.37 -0.74
CA VAL A 218 24.25 -14.47 0.53
C VAL A 218 23.45 -13.72 1.59
N ASN A 219 22.82 -14.47 2.50
CA ASN A 219 22.13 -13.89 3.65
C ASN A 219 23.17 -13.48 4.69
N ARG A 220 23.23 -12.19 5.01
CA ARG A 220 24.05 -11.69 6.12
C ARG A 220 23.16 -11.17 7.25
N ASP A 221 23.58 -11.44 8.46
CA ASP A 221 22.96 -10.86 9.65
C ASP A 221 23.67 -9.55 9.99
N LEU A 222 22.91 -8.52 10.36
CA LEU A 222 23.49 -7.23 10.74
C LEU A 222 24.48 -7.36 11.93
N PRO A 223 24.19 -8.12 13.01
CA PRO A 223 25.16 -8.31 14.10
C PRO A 223 26.47 -8.98 13.66
N ASP A 224 26.43 -9.86 12.66
CA ASP A 224 27.63 -10.58 12.19
C ASP A 224 28.62 -9.63 11.51
N LEU A 225 28.14 -8.55 10.89
CA LEU A 225 28.99 -7.50 10.33
C LEU A 225 29.82 -6.76 11.39
N PHE A 226 29.36 -6.77 12.64
CA PHE A 226 30.05 -6.18 13.79
C PHE A 226 30.83 -7.22 14.61
N GLY A 227 30.95 -8.47 14.13
CA GLY A 227 31.64 -9.54 14.82
C GLY A 227 30.89 -10.09 16.05
N ILE A 228 29.58 -9.81 16.18
CA ILE A 228 28.76 -10.24 17.32
C ILE A 228 28.19 -11.63 17.01
N THR A 229 28.85 -12.67 17.52
CA THR A 229 28.46 -14.07 17.26
C THR A 229 27.62 -14.71 18.37
N SER A 230 27.63 -14.14 19.58
CA SER A 230 26.83 -14.64 20.71
C SER A 230 25.33 -14.40 20.51
N ASN A 231 24.48 -15.40 20.75
CA ASN A 231 23.02 -15.30 20.65
C ASN A 231 22.45 -14.14 21.49
N LEU A 232 22.95 -13.96 22.71
CA LEU A 232 22.53 -12.87 23.59
C LEU A 232 23.02 -11.52 23.05
N GLY A 233 24.23 -11.48 22.49
CA GLY A 233 24.76 -10.30 21.82
C GLY A 233 23.93 -9.89 20.60
N LYS A 234 23.55 -10.85 19.74
CA LYS A 234 22.69 -10.62 18.57
C LYS A 234 21.31 -10.07 18.98
N ALA A 235 20.73 -10.63 20.04
CA ALA A 235 19.43 -10.19 20.56
C ALA A 235 19.47 -8.76 21.12
N ILE A 236 20.48 -8.41 21.93
CA ILE A 236 20.62 -7.07 22.49
C ILE A 236 20.94 -6.05 21.39
N PHE A 237 21.85 -6.38 20.48
CA PHE A 237 22.19 -5.50 19.36
C PHE A 237 20.97 -5.21 18.50
N GLY A 238 20.21 -6.24 18.13
CA GLY A 238 18.98 -6.07 17.37
C GLY A 238 17.93 -5.23 18.09
N ALA A 239 17.77 -5.43 19.41
CA ALA A 239 16.87 -4.62 20.23
C ALA A 239 17.31 -3.13 20.28
N ILE A 240 18.61 -2.85 20.35
CA ILE A 240 19.14 -1.49 20.29
C ILE A 240 18.90 -0.87 18.91
N VAL A 241 19.11 -1.60 17.83
CA VAL A 241 18.90 -1.08 16.46
C VAL A 241 17.42 -0.79 16.21
N VAL A 242 16.53 -1.73 16.54
CA VAL A 242 15.08 -1.57 16.34
C VAL A 242 14.53 -0.52 17.30
N GLY A 243 14.90 -0.55 18.59
CA GLY A 243 14.53 0.47 19.56
C GLY A 243 15.03 1.85 19.16
N GLY A 244 16.27 1.95 18.68
CA GLY A 244 16.87 3.15 18.12
C GLY A 244 16.09 3.68 16.91
N PHE A 245 15.63 2.81 16.01
CA PHE A 245 14.75 3.19 14.90
C PHE A 245 13.44 3.81 15.39
N PHE A 246 12.76 3.20 16.36
CA PHE A 246 11.50 3.74 16.89
C PHE A 246 11.72 5.05 17.66
N ILE A 247 12.82 5.20 18.40
CA ILE A 247 13.13 6.43 19.15
C ILE A 247 13.53 7.55 18.18
N VAL A 248 14.56 7.34 17.35
CA VAL A 248 15.07 8.37 16.43
C VAL A 248 14.03 8.69 15.35
N GLY A 249 13.43 7.68 14.76
CA GLY A 249 12.33 7.83 13.80
C GLY A 249 11.13 8.51 14.43
N GLY A 250 10.75 8.11 15.65
CA GLY A 250 9.67 8.75 16.40
C GLY A 250 9.94 10.23 16.69
N LEU A 251 11.15 10.59 17.12
CA LEU A 251 11.54 11.98 17.34
C LEU A 251 11.51 12.80 16.05
N LEU A 252 12.00 12.24 14.95
CA LEU A 252 12.00 12.89 13.63
C LEU A 252 10.58 13.10 13.12
N VAL A 253 9.76 12.06 13.11
CA VAL A 253 8.36 12.14 12.67
C VAL A 253 7.57 13.06 13.60
N HIS A 254 7.83 13.05 14.91
CA HIS A 254 7.25 13.98 15.87
C HIS A 254 7.60 15.44 15.54
N ALA A 255 8.87 15.73 15.26
CA ALA A 255 9.31 17.08 14.87
C ALA A 255 8.64 17.55 13.57
N LEU A 256 8.59 16.68 12.55
CA LEU A 256 7.91 16.97 11.28
C LEU A 256 6.40 17.16 11.46
N PHE A 257 5.76 16.29 12.24
CA PHE A 257 4.31 16.34 12.47
C PHE A 257 3.91 17.61 13.21
N ARG A 258 4.66 18.02 14.25
CA ARG A 258 4.43 19.30 14.94
C ARG A 258 4.64 20.50 14.03
N ARG A 259 5.61 20.44 13.11
CA ARG A 259 5.91 21.53 12.17
C ARG A 259 4.84 21.67 11.08
N TYR A 260 4.40 20.58 10.48
CA TYR A 260 3.51 20.59 9.32
C TYR A 260 2.02 20.45 9.66
N ASN A 261 1.67 19.78 10.76
CA ASN A 261 0.28 19.56 11.19
C ASN A 261 0.04 20.02 12.65
N PRO A 262 0.34 21.28 13.01
CA PRO A 262 0.22 21.75 14.39
C PRO A 262 -1.22 21.76 14.92
N ARG A 263 -2.21 21.91 14.02
CA ARG A 263 -3.63 21.93 14.38
C ARG A 263 -4.13 20.54 14.78
N ASP A 264 -3.76 19.53 14.02
CA ASP A 264 -4.15 18.15 14.28
C ASP A 264 -3.43 17.63 15.52
N TYR A 265 -2.14 17.96 15.69
CA TYR A 265 -1.39 17.62 16.90
C TYR A 265 -2.05 18.12 18.20
N LYS A 266 -2.62 19.34 18.19
CA LYS A 266 -3.32 19.89 19.37
C LYS A 266 -4.68 19.23 19.64
N ARG A 267 -5.29 18.60 18.63
CA ARG A 267 -6.61 17.94 18.74
C ARG A 267 -6.50 16.49 19.16
N MET A 268 -5.39 15.84 18.84
CA MET A 268 -5.17 14.44 19.14
C MET A 268 -4.93 14.22 20.63
N SER A 269 -5.59 13.22 21.20
CA SER A 269 -5.25 12.67 22.50
C SER A 269 -3.89 11.97 22.46
N PHE A 270 -3.29 11.78 23.63
CA PHE A 270 -2.04 11.03 23.77
C PHE A 270 -2.12 9.64 23.14
N LEU A 271 -3.23 8.91 23.35
CA LEU A 271 -3.41 7.57 22.80
C LEU A 271 -3.50 7.59 21.26
N GLN A 272 -4.33 8.46 20.69
CA GLN A 272 -4.48 8.60 19.23
C GLN A 272 -3.13 8.93 18.57
N TYR A 273 -2.36 9.82 19.20
CA TYR A 273 -1.06 10.21 18.70
C TYR A 273 -0.04 9.07 18.72
N ASN A 274 0.05 8.32 19.83
CA ASN A 274 0.97 7.18 19.93
C ASN A 274 0.59 6.06 18.95
N LEU A 275 -0.69 5.74 18.80
CA LEU A 275 -1.16 4.76 17.82
C LEU A 275 -0.78 5.17 16.40
N MET A 276 -1.04 6.43 16.03
CA MET A 276 -0.62 6.96 14.73
C MET A 276 0.89 6.82 14.51
N MET A 277 1.71 7.15 15.53
CA MET A 277 3.17 7.06 15.44
C MET A 277 3.65 5.61 15.26
N ILE A 278 3.11 4.65 16.02
CA ILE A 278 3.48 3.24 15.90
C ILE A 278 3.15 2.69 14.51
N PHE A 279 1.94 2.96 14.00
CA PHE A 279 1.55 2.51 12.66
C PHE A 279 2.38 3.17 11.56
N LEU A 280 2.62 4.48 11.66
CA LEU A 280 3.42 5.21 10.67
C LEU A 280 4.88 4.73 10.65
N LEU A 281 5.50 4.52 11.82
CA LEU A 281 6.87 4.01 11.90
C LEU A 281 6.98 2.58 11.39
N THR A 282 6.01 1.71 11.73
CA THR A 282 5.95 0.34 11.18
C THR A 282 5.79 0.36 9.66
N MET A 283 4.96 1.26 9.13
CA MET A 283 4.78 1.42 7.69
C MET A 283 6.08 1.87 6.99
N VAL A 284 6.86 2.75 7.63
CA VAL A 284 8.16 3.21 7.11
C VAL A 284 9.27 2.17 7.30
N ALA A 285 9.16 1.27 8.29
CA ALA A 285 10.12 0.19 8.51
C ALA A 285 10.18 -0.78 7.33
N LEU A 286 9.06 -1.05 6.66
CA LEU A 286 8.99 -1.95 5.50
C LEU A 286 9.90 -1.52 4.33
N PRO A 287 9.78 -0.31 3.75
CA PRO A 287 10.66 0.11 2.66
C PRO A 287 12.13 0.25 3.11
N ILE A 288 12.39 0.65 4.37
CA ILE A 288 13.76 0.66 4.90
C ILE A 288 14.34 -0.75 4.93
N LYS A 289 13.56 -1.73 5.40
CA LYS A 289 13.96 -3.14 5.42
C LYS A 289 14.21 -3.67 4.00
N MET A 290 13.36 -3.31 3.04
CA MET A 290 13.55 -3.66 1.63
C MET A 290 14.85 -3.08 1.08
N LEU A 291 15.14 -1.81 1.34
CA LEU A 291 16.39 -1.17 0.90
C LEU A 291 17.62 -1.82 1.54
N ILE A 292 17.56 -2.12 2.84
CA ILE A 292 18.64 -2.83 3.55
C ILE A 292 18.91 -4.19 2.92
N ARG A 293 17.84 -4.93 2.56
CA ARG A 293 17.95 -6.22 1.90
C ARG A 293 18.55 -6.11 0.49
N LEU A 294 18.06 -5.17 -0.32
CA LEU A 294 18.45 -5.01 -1.72
C LEU A 294 19.86 -4.42 -1.90
N LEU A 295 20.26 -3.48 -1.03
CA LEU A 295 21.55 -2.77 -1.16
C LEU A 295 22.69 -3.46 -0.41
N PHE A 296 22.41 -4.06 0.75
CA PHE A 296 23.44 -4.58 1.64
C PHE A 296 23.34 -6.09 1.89
N HIS A 297 22.37 -6.78 1.28
CA HIS A 297 22.11 -8.22 1.45
C HIS A 297 21.89 -8.65 2.92
N ILE A 298 21.44 -7.71 3.76
CA ILE A 298 21.18 -7.98 5.17
C ILE A 298 19.78 -8.59 5.30
N LYS A 299 19.72 -9.85 5.76
CA LYS A 299 18.44 -10.56 5.97
C LYS A 299 17.83 -10.26 7.33
N TYR A 300 18.63 -10.24 8.38
CA TYR A 300 18.13 -10.07 9.75
C TYR A 300 18.86 -8.92 10.46
N VAL A 301 18.08 -8.04 11.06
CA VAL A 301 18.47 -6.90 11.88
C VAL A 301 18.33 -7.25 13.36
N TRP A 302 17.29 -8.02 13.73
CA TRP A 302 17.07 -8.49 15.08
C TRP A 302 16.81 -9.98 15.10
N ILE A 303 17.67 -10.71 15.81
CA ILE A 303 17.66 -12.17 15.88
C ILE A 303 17.42 -12.57 17.33
N THR A 304 16.42 -13.42 17.54
CA THR A 304 16.11 -14.02 18.84
C THR A 304 15.81 -15.51 18.66
N PRO A 305 15.80 -16.31 19.73
CA PRO A 305 15.41 -17.72 19.64
C PRO A 305 13.98 -17.94 19.12
N TRP A 306 13.13 -16.92 19.18
CA TRP A 306 11.71 -17.02 18.87
C TRP A 306 11.33 -16.39 17.53
N PHE A 307 12.03 -15.33 17.14
CA PHE A 307 11.75 -14.61 15.90
C PHE A 307 12.97 -13.86 15.36
N ASN A 308 12.93 -13.60 14.05
CA ASN A 308 13.89 -12.75 13.36
C ASN A 308 13.18 -11.65 12.56
N ILE A 309 13.73 -10.44 12.59
CA ILE A 309 13.26 -9.25 11.85
C ILE A 309 14.37 -8.72 11.00
#